data_AF-A0AAD7BYL6-F1
#
_entry.id   AF-A0AAD7BYL6-F1
#
_cell.length_a   1.000
_cell.length_b   1.000
_cell.length_c   1.000
_cell.angle_alpha   90.00
_cell.angle_beta   90.00
_cell.angle_gamma   90.00
#
_symmetry.space_group_name_H-M   'P 1'
#
loop_
_entity.id
_entity.type
_entity.pdbx_description
1 polymer ?
#
loop_
_entity_poly.entity_id
_entity_poly.type
_entity_poly.pdbx_seq_one_letter_code
_entity_poly.pdbx_strand_id
1 'polypeptide(L)'
;RSLPRAIQSDVKNIRGNISEEEKQIWVNIFAFLTTSGKEPYCRDIGSRLEFSEANVWEKERKEPAAEAIWEIQVTEEMCNVYGKMHDGCAAYIVDLTTIAASVLLGRTKGFDGSGVSQNMNIHWHHPAPLCVNSD
;
A
#
# COMPACT_ATOMS: atom_id res chain seq x y z
N ARG A 1 12.06 -11.56 -14.92
CA ARG A 1 10.59 -11.54 -15.15
C ARG A 1 10.17 -10.08 -15.20
N SER A 2 9.42 -9.65 -16.22
CA SER A 2 8.84 -8.29 -16.24
C SER A 2 7.74 -8.18 -15.19
N LEU A 3 7.65 -7.03 -14.52
CA LEU A 3 6.53 -6.76 -13.62
C LEU A 3 5.22 -6.73 -14.42
N PRO A 4 4.11 -7.27 -13.90
CA PRO A 4 2.81 -7.12 -14.54
C PRO A 4 2.46 -5.63 -14.60
N ARG A 5 1.93 -5.18 -15.74
CA ARG A 5 1.39 -3.83 -15.84
C ARG A 5 0.08 -3.80 -15.08
N ALA A 6 0.04 -3.03 -14.00
CA ALA A 6 -1.14 -2.93 -13.16
C ALA A 6 -2.27 -2.16 -13.86
N ILE A 7 -3.51 -2.58 -13.61
CA ILE A 7 -4.75 -1.96 -14.11
C ILE A 7 -5.30 -0.99 -13.05
N GLN A 8 -4.41 -0.31 -12.33
CA GLN A 8 -4.82 0.77 -11.44
C GLN A 8 -5.01 2.05 -12.25
N SER A 9 -5.76 2.99 -11.67
CA SER A 9 -6.07 4.32 -12.19
C SER A 9 -4.86 5.01 -12.83
N ASP A 10 -5.13 5.87 -13.83
CA ASP A 10 -4.10 6.68 -14.51
C ASP A 10 -3.12 7.26 -13.48
N VAL A 11 -1.83 6.93 -13.61
CA VAL A 11 -0.77 7.32 -12.66
C VAL A 11 -0.69 8.83 -12.46
N LYS A 12 -1.27 9.60 -13.37
CA LYS A 12 -1.47 11.06 -13.27
C LYS A 12 -2.35 11.49 -12.11
N ASN A 13 -3.24 10.61 -11.64
CA ASN A 13 -4.11 10.88 -10.50
C ASN A 13 -3.42 10.61 -9.16
N ILE A 14 -2.27 9.93 -9.16
CA ILE A 14 -1.48 9.68 -7.96
C ILE A 14 -0.75 10.97 -7.59
N ARG A 15 -1.00 11.47 -6.39
CA ARG A 15 -0.41 12.71 -5.88
C ARG A 15 1.06 12.54 -5.51
N GLY A 16 1.70 13.64 -5.14
CA GLY A 16 3.04 13.66 -4.57
C GLY A 16 4.16 13.97 -5.56
N ASN A 17 5.38 13.99 -5.04
CA ASN A 17 6.52 14.69 -5.64
C ASN A 17 7.46 13.81 -6.51
N ILE A 18 7.12 12.54 -6.74
CA ILE A 18 7.90 11.63 -7.59
C ILE A 18 7.41 11.64 -9.06
N SER A 19 8.25 11.15 -9.99
CA SER A 19 7.92 11.09 -11.41
C SER A 19 6.78 10.10 -11.72
N GLU A 20 6.07 10.32 -12.83
CA GLU A 20 5.04 9.39 -13.32
C GLU A 20 5.60 7.98 -13.61
N GLU A 21 6.86 7.91 -14.05
CA GLU A 21 7.55 6.63 -14.27
C GLU A 21 7.72 5.85 -12.96
N GLU A 22 8.16 6.51 -11.88
CA GLU A 22 8.29 5.88 -10.57
C GLU A 22 6.92 5.51 -9.99
N LYS A 23 5.89 6.34 -10.19
CA LYS A 23 4.49 5.98 -9.84
C LYS A 23 4.04 4.72 -10.57
N GLN A 24 4.32 4.60 -11.86
CA GLN A 24 3.94 3.44 -12.66
C GLN A 24 4.66 2.16 -12.21
N ILE A 25 5.95 2.25 -11.89
CA ILE A 25 6.70 1.12 -11.34
C ILE A 25 6.09 0.67 -10.02
N TRP A 26 5.70 1.62 -9.17
CA TRP A 26 5.05 1.33 -7.89
C TRP A 26 3.77 0.55 -8.02
N VAL A 27 2.89 1.04 -8.88
CA VAL A 27 1.61 0.40 -9.20
C VAL A 27 1.84 -1.04 -9.72
N ASN A 28 2.90 -1.27 -10.50
CA ASN A 28 3.28 -2.60 -10.99
C ASN A 28 3.84 -3.52 -9.89
N ILE A 29 4.70 -3.01 -9.00
CA ILE A 29 5.23 -3.77 -7.85
C ILE A 29 4.08 -4.18 -6.94
N PHE A 30 3.16 -3.26 -6.66
CA PHE A 30 2.03 -3.53 -5.80
C PHE A 30 1.09 -4.57 -6.39
N ALA A 31 0.74 -4.46 -7.68
CA ALA A 31 -0.03 -5.50 -8.35
C ALA A 31 0.70 -6.84 -8.33
N PHE A 32 2.03 -6.85 -8.45
CA PHE A 32 2.79 -8.09 -8.30
C PHE A 32 2.58 -8.70 -6.90
N LEU A 33 2.68 -7.91 -5.83
CA LEU A 33 2.53 -8.40 -4.45
C LEU A 33 1.11 -8.90 -4.13
N THR A 34 0.08 -8.26 -4.69
CA THR A 34 -1.32 -8.57 -4.35
C THR A 34 -2.00 -9.54 -5.30
N THR A 35 -1.49 -9.71 -6.52
CA THR A 35 -2.16 -10.51 -7.57
C THR A 35 -1.30 -11.63 -8.15
N SER A 36 0.00 -11.69 -7.87
CA SER A 36 0.85 -12.76 -8.41
C SER A 36 0.70 -14.06 -7.63
N GLY A 37 0.66 -15.17 -8.36
CA GLY A 37 0.46 -16.50 -7.79
C GLY A 37 -0.86 -17.11 -8.27
N LYS A 38 -1.14 -18.36 -7.87
CA LYS A 38 -2.38 -19.03 -8.27
C LYS A 38 -3.58 -18.45 -7.52
N GLU A 39 -3.43 -18.20 -6.21
CA GLU A 39 -4.36 -17.46 -5.35
C GLU A 39 -3.60 -16.92 -4.13
N PRO A 40 -3.07 -15.68 -4.17
CA PRO A 40 -2.40 -15.09 -3.02
C PRO A 40 -3.38 -14.86 -1.87
N TYR A 41 -2.88 -14.92 -0.64
CA TYR A 41 -3.67 -14.63 0.56
C TYR A 41 -4.29 -13.22 0.47
N CYS A 42 -5.57 -13.09 0.81
CA CYS A 42 -6.30 -11.82 0.79
C CYS A 42 -6.22 -11.05 -0.54
N ARG A 43 -6.11 -11.75 -1.68
CA ARG A 43 -6.11 -11.17 -3.04
C ARG A 43 -7.20 -10.10 -3.24
N ASP A 44 -8.42 -10.40 -2.83
CA ASP A 44 -9.57 -9.51 -3.05
C ASP A 44 -9.47 -8.22 -2.22
N ILE A 45 -8.86 -8.28 -1.03
CA ILE A 45 -8.60 -7.09 -0.21
C ILE A 45 -7.41 -6.32 -0.76
N GLY A 46 -6.30 -7.02 -1.06
CA GLY A 46 -5.08 -6.42 -1.58
C GLY A 46 -5.30 -5.70 -2.92
N SER A 47 -6.13 -6.26 -3.80
CA SER A 47 -6.41 -5.67 -5.12
C SER A 47 -7.29 -4.41 -5.08
N ARG A 48 -7.96 -4.14 -3.96
CA ARG A 48 -8.80 -2.93 -3.75
C ARG A 48 -8.09 -1.78 -3.05
N LEU A 49 -6.86 -1.99 -2.59
CA LEU A 49 -6.01 -0.89 -2.12
C LEU A 49 -5.65 0.00 -3.29
N GLU A 50 -5.90 1.29 -3.16
CA GLU A 50 -5.64 2.30 -4.17
C GLU A 50 -4.42 3.13 -3.78
N PHE A 51 -3.43 3.21 -4.67
CA PHE A 51 -2.26 4.04 -4.42
C PHE A 51 -2.61 5.51 -4.69
N SER A 52 -2.62 6.36 -3.68
CA SER A 52 -3.15 7.72 -3.81
C SER A 52 -2.09 8.82 -3.76
N GLU A 53 -0.93 8.57 -3.13
CA GLU A 53 0.14 9.55 -3.00
C GLU A 53 1.51 8.92 -2.75
N ALA A 54 2.57 9.54 -3.29
CA ALA A 54 3.95 9.11 -3.09
C ALA A 54 4.91 10.31 -3.00
N ASN A 55 5.66 10.40 -1.90
CA ASN A 55 6.59 11.49 -1.64
C ASN A 55 7.98 10.98 -1.24
N VAL A 56 9.02 11.69 -1.66
CA VAL A 56 10.39 11.50 -1.18
C VAL A 56 11.00 12.85 -0.81
N TRP A 57 11.56 12.96 0.40
CA TRP A 57 12.25 14.16 0.88
C TRP A 57 13.71 13.84 1.14
N GLU A 58 14.60 14.54 0.43
CA GLU A 58 16.04 14.33 0.54
C GLU A 58 16.78 15.49 1.20
N LYS A 59 16.36 16.72 0.91
CA LYS A 59 17.11 17.94 1.27
C LYS A 59 16.53 18.68 2.48
N GLU A 60 15.26 18.43 2.78
CA GLU A 60 14.52 19.12 3.85
C GLU A 60 14.64 18.40 5.21
N ARG A 61 15.24 17.21 5.24
CA ARG A 61 15.39 16.39 6.44
C ARG A 61 16.84 15.94 6.65
N LYS A 62 17.21 15.75 7.93
CA LYS A 62 18.51 15.17 8.32
C LYS A 62 18.71 13.75 7.78
N GLU A 63 17.62 13.02 7.57
CA GLU A 63 17.61 11.67 7.02
C GLU A 63 16.60 11.61 5.86
N PRO A 64 16.95 10.92 4.76
CA PRO A 64 16.02 10.70 3.65
C PRO A 64 14.74 10.01 4.14
N ALA A 65 13.58 10.51 3.70
CA ALA A 65 12.30 9.92 4.05
C ALA A 65 11.46 9.69 2.78
N ALA A 66 10.73 8.58 2.76
CA ALA A 66 9.73 8.29 1.76
C ALA A 66 8.37 8.07 2.43
N GLU A 67 7.31 8.46 1.74
CA GLU A 67 5.92 8.26 2.16
C GLU A 67 5.13 7.70 0.97
N ALA A 68 4.26 6.75 1.28
CA ALA A 68 3.36 6.11 0.34
C ALA A 68 1.98 6.04 1.01
N ILE A 69 0.97 6.62 0.39
CA ILE A 69 -0.40 6.62 0.90
C ILE A 69 -1.25 5.66 0.07
N TRP A 70 -1.98 4.81 0.79
CA TRP A 70 -2.93 3.88 0.24
C TRP A 70 -4.31 4.15 0.82
N GLU A 71 -5.33 4.01 -0.01
CA GLU A 71 -6.73 4.17 0.36
C GLU A 71 -7.49 2.87 0.11
N ILE A 72 -8.44 2.54 0.98
CA ILE A 72 -9.32 1.39 0.81
C ILE A 72 -10.65 1.65 1.48
N GLN A 73 -11.73 1.25 0.81
CA GLN A 73 -13.07 1.24 1.40
C GLN A 73 -13.23 -0.01 2.29
N VAL A 74 -13.60 0.20 3.55
CA VAL A 74 -13.92 -0.91 4.46
C VAL A 74 -15.22 -1.56 4.03
N THR A 75 -15.19 -2.86 3.77
CA THR A 75 -16.32 -3.66 3.30
C THR A 75 -16.64 -4.78 4.29
N GLU A 76 -17.78 -5.45 4.13
CA GLU A 76 -18.34 -6.37 5.12
C GLU A 76 -17.42 -7.57 5.40
N GLU A 77 -16.80 -8.13 4.37
CA GLU A 77 -15.84 -9.23 4.46
C GLU A 77 -14.52 -8.87 5.17
N MET A 78 -14.24 -7.57 5.32
CA MET A 78 -13.11 -7.07 6.09
C MET A 78 -13.45 -6.94 7.58
N CYS A 79 -14.73 -7.05 7.94
CA CYS A 79 -15.21 -6.72 9.27
C CYS A 79 -15.25 -7.93 10.21
N ASN A 80 -15.14 -7.64 11.49
CA ASN A 80 -15.51 -8.54 12.57
C ASN A 80 -17.04 -8.50 12.81
N VAL A 81 -17.51 -9.27 13.79
CA VAL A 81 -18.94 -9.37 14.16
C VAL A 81 -19.60 -8.06 14.60
N TYR A 82 -18.82 -6.99 14.83
CA TYR A 82 -19.29 -5.66 15.21
C TYR A 82 -19.35 -4.68 14.03
N GLY A 83 -19.13 -5.15 12.80
CA GLY A 83 -19.10 -4.27 11.62
C GLY A 83 -17.93 -3.28 11.64
N LYS A 84 -16.82 -3.65 12.28
CA LYS A 84 -15.56 -2.90 12.30
C LYS A 84 -14.48 -3.72 11.62
N MET A 85 -13.53 -3.09 10.94
CA MET A 85 -12.41 -3.79 10.32
C MET A 85 -11.76 -4.74 11.32
N HIS A 86 -11.63 -6.01 10.94
CA HIS A 86 -11.00 -7.03 11.76
C HIS A 86 -9.51 -6.72 11.90
N ASP A 87 -8.96 -6.88 13.10
CA ASP A 87 -7.57 -6.51 13.42
C ASP A 87 -6.56 -7.23 12.51
N GLY A 88 -6.82 -8.50 12.19
CA GLY A 88 -6.02 -9.26 11.22
C GLY A 88 -6.05 -8.69 9.80
N CYS A 89 -7.18 -8.13 9.35
CA CYS A 89 -7.28 -7.46 8.05
C CYS A 89 -6.49 -6.14 8.06
N ALA A 90 -6.62 -5.36 9.13
CA ALA A 90 -5.85 -4.13 9.32
C ALA A 90 -4.35 -4.40 9.39
N ALA A 91 -3.91 -5.44 10.12
CA ALA A 91 -2.51 -5.85 10.19
C ALA A 91 -1.95 -6.26 8.82
N TYR A 92 -2.73 -7.01 8.03
CA TYR A 92 -2.36 -7.35 6.64
C TYR A 92 -2.17 -6.10 5.78
N ILE A 93 -3.07 -5.12 5.87
CA ILE A 93 -2.97 -3.86 5.10
C ILE A 93 -1.74 -3.06 5.54
N VAL A 94 -1.48 -2.95 6.85
CA VAL A 94 -0.29 -2.24 7.37
C VAL A 94 0.98 -2.91 6.85
N ASP A 95 1.10 -4.23 6.97
CA ASP A 95 2.26 -4.98 6.49
C ASP A 95 2.51 -4.73 5.00
N LEU A 96 1.47 -4.90 4.18
CA LEU A 96 1.54 -4.75 2.74
C LEU A 96 1.88 -3.32 2.29
N THR A 97 1.41 -2.29 2.99
CA THR A 97 1.61 -0.88 2.59
C THR A 97 2.95 -0.33 3.07
N THR A 98 3.54 -0.88 4.14
CA THR A 98 4.86 -0.43 4.64
C THR A 98 6.00 -0.75 3.68
N ILE A 99 5.94 -1.86 2.94
CA ILE A 99 6.96 -2.21 1.94
C ILE A 99 7.07 -1.15 0.83
N ALA A 100 5.99 -0.41 0.56
CA ALA A 100 5.96 0.60 -0.48
C ALA A 100 6.94 1.75 -0.19
N ALA A 101 6.96 2.25 1.04
CA ALA A 101 7.87 3.31 1.43
C ALA A 101 9.34 2.86 1.39
N SER A 102 9.64 1.64 1.86
CA SER A 102 11.02 1.11 1.91
C SER A 102 11.63 0.95 0.53
N VAL A 103 10.92 0.31 -0.39
CA VAL A 103 11.40 0.16 -1.77
C VAL A 103 11.40 1.51 -2.49
N LEU A 104 10.49 2.45 -2.17
CA LEU A 104 10.45 3.75 -2.83
C LEU A 104 11.74 4.49 -2.52
N LEU A 105 12.10 4.52 -1.24
CA LEU A 105 13.37 5.07 -0.80
C LEU A 105 14.57 4.32 -1.39
N GLY A 106 14.54 2.98 -1.40
CA GLY A 106 15.59 2.15 -1.99
C GLY A 106 15.86 2.51 -3.45
N ARG A 107 14.81 2.60 -4.26
CA ARG A 107 14.90 2.99 -5.67
C ARG A 107 15.45 4.40 -5.85
N THR A 108 14.96 5.37 -5.08
CA THR A 108 15.46 6.75 -5.17
C THR A 108 16.93 6.87 -4.75
N LYS A 109 17.39 6.02 -3.83
CA LYS A 109 18.77 6.05 -3.29
C LYS A 109 19.73 5.06 -3.94
N GLY A 110 19.26 4.21 -4.84
CA GLY A 110 20.08 3.20 -5.51
C GLY A 110 20.51 2.03 -4.62
N PHE A 111 19.70 1.67 -3.62
CA PHE A 111 19.88 0.44 -2.84
C PHE A 111 18.65 -0.47 -2.96
N ASP A 112 18.84 -1.76 -2.65
CA ASP A 112 17.74 -2.70 -2.64
C ASP A 112 16.88 -2.48 -1.39
N GLY A 113 15.74 -1.80 -1.56
CA GLY A 113 14.73 -1.64 -0.50
C GLY A 113 13.77 -2.82 -0.42
N SER A 114 13.93 -3.86 -1.25
CA SER A 114 13.12 -5.06 -1.14
C SER A 114 13.54 -5.86 0.10
N GLY A 115 12.54 -6.32 0.84
CA GLY A 115 12.75 -6.97 2.12
C GLY A 115 11.51 -7.71 2.58
N VAL A 116 11.64 -8.37 3.72
CA VAL A 116 10.55 -9.09 4.37
C VAL A 116 10.38 -8.55 5.78
N SER A 117 9.13 -8.33 6.18
CA SER A 117 8.80 -7.90 7.53
C SER A 117 9.32 -8.90 8.56
N GLN A 118 10.16 -8.44 9.48
CA GLN A 118 10.73 -9.25 10.57
C GLN A 118 9.96 -9.11 11.87
N ASN A 119 9.41 -7.92 12.10
CA ASN A 119 8.58 -7.59 13.25
C ASN A 119 7.54 -6.55 12.85
N MET A 120 6.42 -6.55 13.57
CA MET A 120 5.38 -5.55 13.44
C MET A 120 4.79 -5.29 14.83
N ASN A 121 4.70 -4.02 15.21
CA ASN A 121 4.12 -3.60 16.47
C ASN A 121 2.98 -2.63 16.18
N ILE A 122 1.75 -3.01 16.53
CA ILE A 122 0.54 -2.27 16.21
C ILE A 122 -0.17 -1.89 17.51
N HIS A 123 -0.57 -0.63 17.61
CA HIS A 123 -1.39 -0.11 18.69
C HIS A 123 -2.75 0.33 18.12
N TRP A 124 -3.83 -0.25 18.64
CA TRP A 124 -5.19 0.07 18.19
C TRP A 124 -5.76 1.23 19.00
N HIS A 125 -6.10 2.32 18.33
CA HIS A 125 -6.66 3.51 18.99
C HIS A 125 -8.16 3.66 18.80
N HIS A 126 -8.64 3.47 17.57
CA HIS A 126 -10.04 3.60 17.20
C HIS A 126 -10.42 2.54 16.16
N PRO A 127 -11.66 2.03 16.19
CA PRO A 127 -12.12 1.07 15.19
C PRO A 127 -12.39 1.75 13.85
N ALA A 128 -12.02 1.11 12.74
CA ALA A 128 -12.42 1.53 11.40
C ALA A 128 -13.80 0.93 11.08
N PRO A 129 -14.87 1.74 10.93
CA PRO A 129 -16.21 1.23 10.65
C PRO A 129 -16.35 0.73 9.21
N LEU A 130 -17.28 -0.22 9.00
CA LEU A 130 -17.81 -0.53 7.68
C LEU A 130 -18.22 0.75 6.95
N CYS A 131 -17.82 0.87 5.69
CA CYS A 131 -18.26 1.98 4.87
C CYS A 131 -19.73 1.74 4.49
N VAL A 132 -20.63 2.49 5.11
CA VAL A 132 -22.03 2.56 4.69
C VAL A 132 -22.13 3.64 3.62
N ASN A 133 -22.51 3.25 2.41
CA ASN A 133 -22.97 4.21 1.43
C ASN A 133 -24.25 4.84 2.02
N SER A 134 -24.24 6.15 2.24
CA SER A 134 -25.48 6.87 2.50
C SER A 134 -26.30 6.86 1.22
N ASP A 135 -27.36 6.05 1.21
CA ASP A 135 -28.43 6.13 0.21
C ASP A 135 -29.06 7.53 0.17
#